data_AF-A0A1C6JHI1-F1
#
_entry.id   AF-A0A1C6JHI1-F1
#
_cell.length_a   1.000
_cell.length_b   1.000
_cell.length_c   1.000
_cell.angle_alpha   90.00
_cell.angle_beta   90.00
_cell.angle_gamma   90.00
#
_symmetry.space_group_name_H-M   'P 1'
#
loop_
_entity.id
_entity.type
_entity.pdbx_description
1 polymer ?
#
loop_
_entity_poly.entity_id
_entity_poly.type
_entity_poly.pdbx_seq_one_letter_code
_entity_poly.pdbx_strand_id
1 'polypeptide(L)'
;MNTKTIKFDLNKYKLYEKIKAKQGDTKSRFLLFQLLDGSIPFNLKNRSVRAYMIKPDGREIFNDLIVNNYNLGYCTLELTNQVLAAQGIVKIELMVTEGDKKLTSSVFELEVVKSINSEKSIVSTNEFTALLNGLAALSEYDNYKNSVKEMEINKANKAEVEEKFISVEEKIKNNSEQLDKKAKKTEVQMYKLTKDDNGERIYLTESFDLLELEPGYYESSVEPINAPRNTSAFIEIDVMKNTSGSGIRKQIIVNYNYDKRVFIGNIHNGSFRGWEELSFKSSTQGFYEETKNNLYNTLVSRTNKYSKSFVFITDTHYIRNAYGKYGLNGLEHIKNAIDFTNEGIVDLFIHGGDIINGKTAPSTYKQELKECVDEMKKSNYPVAICKGNHDYGLWYNDNATTQSTGNILTQDQWYARMVKPFASNFEHDVNNRTGGYYYKDFKDVKLRVIFLNTADIVIKDGVNVNTHAIGKKQMEWLANEALKFSESGWKVITFSHISFFSSDIKSSTINGYYVSKLLKAMNEGTSYNLTGTTEDYEFSLNGSFTNKAKHLCNIAGHYHRYEYFVNDDGIKFINLLHSACADKESGLTEDESVRELGTVTEDSWNVISLNLYNDKVYIDKFGSGYSNVYEV
;
A
#
# COMPACT_ATOMS: atom_id res chain seq x y z
N MET A 1 -23.75 -2.59 1.99
CA MET A 1 -23.75 -1.17 2.41
C MET A 1 -22.31 -0.71 2.45
N ASN A 2 -22.01 0.49 1.94
CA ASN A 2 -20.64 1.03 1.98
C ASN A 2 -20.61 2.17 2.99
N THR A 3 -19.82 1.99 4.05
CA THR A 3 -19.63 2.96 5.12
C THR A 3 -18.19 3.42 5.07
N LYS A 4 -17.98 4.72 4.82
CA LYS A 4 -16.64 5.32 4.85
C LYS A 4 -16.39 5.92 6.23
N THR A 5 -15.33 5.49 6.91
CA THR A 5 -14.90 6.06 8.19
C THR A 5 -14.08 7.32 7.95
N ILE A 6 -14.40 8.42 8.64
CA ILE A 6 -13.73 9.71 8.54
C ILE A 6 -13.36 10.17 9.95
N LYS A 7 -12.07 10.37 10.22
CA LYS A 7 -11.62 10.99 11.47
C LYS A 7 -11.65 12.51 11.29
N PHE A 8 -12.49 13.19 12.07
CA PHE A 8 -12.71 14.63 11.92
C PHE A 8 -12.37 15.35 13.23
N ASP A 9 -11.30 16.16 13.21
CA ASP A 9 -10.89 16.98 14.35
C ASP A 9 -11.55 18.36 14.28
N LEU A 10 -12.35 18.71 15.29
CA LEU A 10 -13.13 19.94 15.34
C LEU A 10 -12.26 21.19 15.39
N ASN A 11 -11.00 21.08 15.84
CA ASN A 11 -10.06 22.20 15.92
C ASN A 11 -9.12 22.30 14.70
N LYS A 12 -9.23 21.39 13.72
CA LYS A 12 -8.42 21.45 12.50
C LYS A 12 -9.25 22.00 11.34
N TYR A 13 -8.66 22.95 10.62
CA TYR A 13 -9.35 23.70 9.55
C TYR A 13 -9.43 22.98 8.19
N LYS A 14 -9.00 21.72 8.09
CA LYS A 14 -8.88 21.04 6.80
C LYS A 14 -9.09 19.52 6.89
N LEU A 15 -10.04 19.02 6.10
CA LEU A 15 -10.18 17.60 5.79
C LEU A 15 -9.30 17.28 4.58
N TYR A 16 -8.38 16.33 4.70
CA TYR A 16 -7.42 15.99 3.63
C TYR A 16 -7.93 14.95 2.64
N GLU A 17 -9.08 14.32 2.92
CA GLU A 17 -9.67 13.30 2.07
C GLU A 17 -10.76 13.86 1.14
N LYS A 18 -10.68 13.54 -0.15
CA LYS A 18 -11.79 13.77 -1.08
C LYS A 18 -12.89 12.74 -0.84
N ILE A 19 -14.07 13.19 -0.43
CA ILE A 19 -15.25 12.33 -0.29
C ILE A 19 -16.00 12.32 -1.62
N LYS A 20 -16.32 11.14 -2.14
CA LYS A 20 -17.10 10.98 -3.38
C LYS A 20 -18.34 10.13 -3.15
N ALA A 21 -19.45 10.51 -3.75
CA ALA A 21 -20.69 9.72 -3.80
C ALA A 21 -21.28 9.74 -5.21
N LYS A 22 -22.09 8.74 -5.55
CA LYS A 22 -22.78 8.67 -6.85
C LYS A 22 -24.18 9.28 -6.73
N GLN A 23 -24.54 10.09 -7.72
CA GLN A 23 -25.86 10.70 -7.83
C GLN A 23 -26.95 9.62 -7.85
N GLY A 24 -28.01 9.78 -7.03
CA GLY A 24 -29.16 8.86 -7.01
C GLY A 24 -29.00 7.58 -6.17
N ASP A 25 -27.83 7.35 -5.56
CA ASP A 25 -27.68 6.26 -4.57
C ASP A 25 -28.71 6.46 -3.43
N THR A 26 -29.48 5.42 -3.11
CA THR A 26 -30.55 5.46 -2.11
C THR A 26 -30.29 4.43 -1.02
N LYS A 27 -30.33 4.85 0.26
CA LYS A 27 -30.16 3.98 1.45
C LYS A 27 -28.90 3.09 1.44
N SER A 28 -27.87 3.48 0.70
CA SER A 28 -26.71 2.63 0.41
C SER A 28 -25.36 3.23 0.80
N ARG A 29 -25.32 4.53 1.11
CA ARG A 29 -24.11 5.31 1.41
C ARG A 29 -24.22 6.04 2.76
N PHE A 30 -23.26 5.76 3.63
CA PHE A 30 -23.16 6.36 4.95
C PHE A 30 -21.74 6.87 5.21
N LEU A 31 -21.62 8.01 5.87
CA LEU A 31 -20.35 8.54 6.37
C LEU A 31 -20.30 8.33 7.89
N LEU A 32 -19.36 7.52 8.36
CA LEU A 32 -19.11 7.32 9.79
C LEU A 32 -18.02 8.29 10.23
N PHE A 33 -18.38 9.29 11.02
CA PHE A 33 -17.43 10.22 11.61
C PHE A 33 -16.95 9.72 12.97
N GLN A 34 -15.66 9.88 13.24
CA GLN A 34 -15.12 9.93 14.59
C GLN A 34 -14.77 11.40 14.91
N LEU A 35 -15.52 12.02 15.81
CA LEU A 35 -15.26 13.40 16.23
C LEU A 35 -14.13 13.44 17.25
N LEU A 36 -13.15 14.33 17.01
CA LEU A 36 -11.98 14.52 17.86
C LEU A 36 -11.87 16.00 18.29
N ASP A 37 -11.27 16.23 19.45
CA ASP A 37 -10.87 17.54 19.97
C ASP A 37 -9.37 17.48 20.28
N GLY A 38 -8.53 18.04 19.39
CA GLY A 38 -7.08 17.98 19.54
C GLY A 38 -6.54 16.55 19.50
N SER A 39 -7.01 15.75 18.53
CA SER A 39 -6.72 14.31 18.38
C SER A 39 -7.24 13.38 19.50
N ILE A 40 -8.02 13.88 20.47
CA ILE A 40 -8.63 13.05 21.53
C ILE A 40 -10.10 12.78 21.16
N PRO A 41 -10.64 11.55 21.35
CA PRO A 41 -12.05 11.26 21.10
C PRO A 41 -13.00 12.24 21.82
N PHE A 42 -13.86 12.90 21.05
CA PHE A 42 -14.80 13.87 21.58
C PHE A 42 -16.06 13.17 22.09
N ASN A 43 -16.32 13.25 23.39
CA ASN A 43 -17.47 12.61 24.00
C ASN A 43 -18.78 13.26 23.51
N LEU A 44 -19.80 12.46 23.19
CA LEU A 44 -21.10 12.92 22.67
C LEU A 44 -22.25 12.72 23.67
N LYS A 45 -21.97 12.36 24.92
CA LYS A 45 -23.01 12.19 25.95
C LYS A 45 -23.75 13.51 26.16
N ASN A 46 -25.09 13.45 26.10
CA ASN A 46 -25.99 14.62 26.14
C ASN A 46 -25.81 15.61 24.98
N ARG A 47 -25.17 15.18 23.89
CA ARG A 47 -24.94 16.01 22.69
C ARG A 47 -25.65 15.41 21.48
N SER A 48 -26.13 16.27 20.59
CA SER A 48 -26.63 15.88 19.26
C SER A 48 -25.68 16.41 18.19
N VAL A 49 -25.57 15.69 17.07
CA VAL A 49 -24.73 16.09 15.93
C VAL A 49 -25.61 16.22 14.70
N ARG A 50 -25.48 17.33 13.97
CA ARG A 50 -26.24 17.64 12.75
C ARG A 50 -25.29 18.09 11.64
N ALA A 51 -25.52 17.63 10.41
CA ALA A 51 -24.83 18.10 9.22
C ALA A 51 -25.63 19.22 8.56
N TYR A 52 -25.00 20.37 8.41
CA TYR A 52 -25.45 21.52 7.63
C TYR A 52 -24.81 21.42 6.25
N MET A 53 -25.62 21.42 5.20
CA MET A 53 -25.14 21.15 3.84
C MET A 53 -25.65 22.17 2.84
N ILE A 54 -24.77 22.66 1.96
CA ILE A 54 -25.12 23.53 0.83
C ILE A 54 -24.85 22.76 -0.46
N LYS A 55 -25.89 22.57 -1.26
CA LYS A 55 -25.81 21.87 -2.54
C LYS A 55 -25.18 22.72 -3.64
N PRO A 56 -24.76 22.10 -4.77
CA PRO A 56 -24.28 22.83 -5.94
C PRO A 56 -25.28 23.86 -6.50
N ASP A 57 -26.58 23.63 -6.30
CA ASP A 57 -27.66 24.51 -6.72
C ASP A 57 -28.00 25.60 -5.68
N GLY A 58 -27.21 25.73 -4.62
CA GLY A 58 -27.37 26.73 -3.56
C GLY A 58 -28.43 26.39 -2.50
N ARG A 59 -29.13 25.26 -2.60
CA ARG A 59 -30.12 24.86 -1.59
C ARG A 59 -29.47 24.29 -0.35
N GLU A 60 -30.02 24.65 0.81
CA GLU A 60 -29.56 24.17 2.13
C GLU A 60 -30.30 22.90 2.55
N ILE A 61 -29.59 21.97 3.20
CA ILE A 61 -30.12 20.72 3.75
C ILE A 61 -29.56 20.53 5.16
N PHE A 62 -30.39 19.99 6.06
CA PHE A 62 -29.99 19.62 7.41
C PHE A 62 -30.33 18.15 7.66
N ASN A 63 -29.34 17.36 8.04
CA ASN A 63 -29.54 15.95 8.42
C ASN A 63 -28.96 15.72 9.83
N ASP A 64 -29.76 15.11 10.70
CA ASP A 64 -29.27 14.63 12.00
C ASP A 64 -28.40 13.38 11.81
N LEU A 65 -27.31 13.30 12.57
CA LEU A 65 -26.44 12.13 12.59
C LEU A 65 -26.89 11.16 13.69
N ILE A 66 -26.77 9.87 13.41
CA ILE A 66 -27.01 8.81 14.38
C ILE A 66 -25.73 8.63 15.21
N VAL A 67 -25.78 8.86 16.52
CA VAL A 67 -24.63 8.61 17.40
C VAL A 67 -24.47 7.10 17.62
N ASN A 68 -23.36 6.55 17.14
CA ASN A 68 -23.05 5.12 17.24
C ASN A 68 -22.29 4.79 18.52
N ASN A 69 -21.43 5.70 19.00
CA ASN A 69 -20.71 5.53 20.26
C ASN A 69 -20.44 6.88 20.92
N TYR A 70 -21.09 7.11 22.06
CA TYR A 70 -21.00 8.36 22.80
C TYR A 70 -19.59 8.64 23.34
N ASN A 71 -18.88 7.64 23.87
CA ASN A 71 -17.59 7.87 24.53
C ASN A 71 -16.46 8.10 23.54
N LEU A 72 -16.53 7.45 22.36
CA LEU A 72 -15.48 7.51 21.34
C LEU A 72 -15.78 8.51 20.21
N GLY A 73 -16.90 9.23 20.29
CA GLY A 73 -17.27 10.27 19.34
C GLY A 73 -17.73 9.77 17.98
N TYR A 74 -18.22 8.52 17.88
CA TYR A 74 -18.67 7.97 16.60
C TYR A 74 -20.12 8.37 16.29
N CYS A 75 -20.34 8.96 15.12
CA CYS A 75 -21.66 9.28 14.61
C CYS A 75 -21.76 9.12 13.08
N THR A 76 -22.92 8.68 12.59
CA THR A 76 -23.14 8.35 11.18
C THR A 76 -24.08 9.36 10.51
N LEU A 77 -23.66 9.87 9.35
CA LEU A 77 -24.49 10.63 8.43
C LEU A 77 -24.96 9.73 7.27
N GLU A 78 -26.28 9.66 7.05
CA GLU A 78 -26.83 9.11 5.81
C GLU A 78 -26.76 10.14 4.68
N LEU A 79 -26.19 9.74 3.54
CA LEU A 79 -26.24 10.55 2.32
C LEU A 79 -27.57 10.29 1.61
N THR A 80 -28.59 11.08 1.95
CA THR A 80 -29.95 10.89 1.45
C THR A 80 -30.07 11.25 -0.04
N ASN A 81 -31.16 10.81 -0.66
CA ASN A 81 -31.46 11.12 -2.07
C ASN A 81 -31.47 12.63 -2.34
N GLN A 82 -31.86 13.44 -1.35
CA GLN A 82 -31.87 14.91 -1.49
C GLN A 82 -30.47 15.50 -1.56
N VAL A 83 -29.53 14.97 -0.75
CA VAL A 83 -28.11 15.34 -0.76
C VAL A 83 -27.48 14.95 -2.10
N LEU A 84 -27.79 13.76 -2.60
CA LEU A 84 -27.23 13.19 -3.83
C LEU A 84 -28.03 13.53 -5.10
N ALA A 85 -28.97 14.46 -5.05
CA ALA A 85 -29.86 14.76 -6.19
C ALA A 85 -29.18 15.59 -7.29
N ALA A 86 -28.23 16.45 -6.95
CA ALA A 86 -27.55 17.34 -7.90
C ALA A 86 -26.07 16.96 -8.02
N GLN A 87 -25.59 16.78 -9.26
CA GLN A 87 -24.17 16.60 -9.53
C GLN A 87 -23.39 17.86 -9.14
N GLY A 88 -22.22 17.69 -8.51
CA GLY A 88 -21.32 18.79 -8.14
C GLY A 88 -20.81 18.69 -6.71
N ILE A 89 -20.28 19.79 -6.19
CA ILE A 89 -19.74 19.88 -4.83
C ILE A 89 -20.84 20.25 -3.83
N VAL A 90 -21.06 19.40 -2.84
CA VAL A 90 -21.83 19.70 -1.64
C VAL A 90 -20.86 20.15 -0.55
N LYS A 91 -21.08 21.34 0.02
CA LYS A 91 -20.33 21.83 1.19
C LYS A 91 -21.02 21.36 2.46
N ILE A 92 -20.27 20.87 3.43
CA ILE A 92 -20.78 20.26 4.66
C ILE A 92 -20.10 20.91 5.87
N GLU A 93 -20.88 21.24 6.90
CA GLU A 93 -20.43 21.66 8.22
C GLU A 93 -21.14 20.79 9.27
N LEU A 94 -20.40 20.22 10.22
CA LEU A 94 -21.00 19.49 11.35
C LEU A 94 -21.22 20.46 12.52
N MET A 95 -22.38 20.36 13.14
CA MET A 95 -22.75 21.11 14.32
C MET A 95 -23.04 20.15 15.46
N VAL A 96 -22.33 20.32 16.57
CA VAL A 96 -22.60 19.63 17.83
C VAL A 96 -23.34 20.59 18.77
N THR A 97 -24.43 20.12 19.37
CA THR A 97 -25.25 20.91 20.29
C THR A 97 -25.35 20.21 21.65
N GLU A 98 -25.24 20.98 22.74
CA GLU A 98 -25.42 20.54 24.13
C GLU A 98 -26.23 21.62 24.90
N GLY A 99 -27.54 21.43 25.02
CA GLY A 99 -28.45 22.49 25.50
C GLY A 99 -28.38 23.71 24.57
N ASP A 100 -28.08 24.88 25.12
CA ASP A 100 -27.95 26.14 24.35
C ASP A 100 -26.55 26.36 23.74
N LYS A 101 -25.60 25.44 23.99
CA LYS A 101 -24.23 25.54 23.48
C LYS A 101 -24.14 24.89 22.10
N LYS A 102 -23.48 25.59 21.16
CA LYS A 102 -23.16 25.07 19.83
C LYS A 102 -21.67 25.09 19.55
N LEU A 103 -21.17 24.06 18.91
CA LEU A 103 -19.81 23.94 18.37
C LEU A 103 -19.91 23.49 16.91
N THR A 104 -19.28 24.21 15.99
CA THR A 104 -19.27 23.85 14.56
C THR A 104 -17.89 23.43 14.09
N SER A 105 -17.86 22.53 13.12
CA SER A 105 -16.64 22.10 12.44
C SER A 105 -16.21 23.12 11.39
N SER A 106 -15.02 22.94 10.80
CA SER A 106 -14.71 23.58 9.53
C SER A 106 -15.53 22.97 8.39
N VAL A 107 -15.78 23.76 7.33
CA VAL A 107 -16.48 23.30 6.13
C VAL A 107 -15.61 22.34 5.33
N PHE A 108 -16.19 21.23 4.86
CA PHE A 108 -15.55 20.25 3.98
C PHE A 108 -16.45 19.88 2.80
N GLU A 109 -15.90 19.19 1.81
CA GLU A 109 -16.54 18.99 0.51
C GLU A 109 -16.84 17.51 0.21
N LEU A 110 -18.03 17.26 -0.35
CA LEU A 110 -18.47 16.00 -0.94
C LEU A 110 -18.69 16.19 -2.45
N GLU A 111 -17.97 15.43 -3.27
CA GLU A 111 -18.19 15.40 -4.72
C GLU A 111 -19.28 14.38 -5.09
N VAL A 112 -20.41 14.88 -5.59
CA VAL A 112 -21.48 14.05 -6.15
C VAL A 112 -21.20 13.84 -7.64
N VAL A 113 -20.78 12.63 -8.00
CA VAL A 113 -20.45 12.24 -9.37
C VAL A 113 -21.72 11.76 -10.08
N LYS A 114 -21.95 12.24 -11.31
CA LYS A 114 -23.09 11.84 -12.15
C LYS A 114 -23.19 10.31 -12.26
N SER A 115 -24.40 9.80 -12.10
CA SER A 115 -24.70 8.41 -12.45
C SER A 115 -24.87 8.28 -13.97
N ILE A 116 -24.28 7.24 -14.55
CA ILE A 116 -24.56 6.81 -15.93
C ILE A 116 -25.78 5.87 -15.99
N ASN A 117 -26.18 5.31 -14.84
CA ASN A 117 -27.41 4.58 -14.67
C ASN A 117 -28.54 5.61 -14.56
N SER A 118 -29.23 5.87 -15.66
CA SER A 118 -30.39 6.75 -15.70
C SER A 118 -31.63 5.90 -15.92
N GLU A 119 -32.78 6.29 -15.40
CA GLU A 119 -34.03 5.58 -15.73
C GLU A 119 -34.25 5.48 -17.26
N LYS A 120 -33.66 6.39 -18.04
CA LYS A 120 -33.63 6.34 -19.52
C LYS A 120 -32.88 5.13 -20.10
N SER A 121 -31.87 4.57 -19.41
CA SER A 121 -31.16 3.37 -19.88
C SER A 121 -31.95 2.08 -19.65
N ILE A 122 -32.93 2.08 -18.75
CA ILE A 122 -33.87 0.95 -18.58
C ILE A 122 -34.86 0.93 -19.75
N VAL A 123 -35.28 2.10 -20.25
CA VAL A 123 -36.22 2.20 -21.39
C VAL A 123 -35.57 1.84 -22.74
N SER A 124 -34.23 1.81 -22.81
CA SER A 124 -33.50 1.50 -24.05
C SER A 124 -33.00 0.05 -24.14
N THR A 125 -33.38 -0.84 -23.21
CA THR A 125 -33.02 -2.26 -23.30
C THR A 125 -34.06 -3.02 -24.11
N ASN A 126 -33.58 -3.95 -24.93
CA ASN A 126 -34.38 -4.82 -25.77
C ASN A 126 -35.37 -5.62 -24.90
N GLU A 127 -34.95 -5.93 -23.68
CA GLU A 127 -35.66 -6.64 -22.63
C GLU A 127 -36.85 -5.84 -22.08
N PHE A 128 -36.72 -4.53 -21.86
CA PHE A 128 -37.82 -3.68 -21.41
C PHE A 128 -38.85 -3.44 -22.52
N THR A 129 -38.39 -3.30 -23.78
CA THR A 129 -39.27 -3.27 -24.96
C THR A 129 -40.02 -4.59 -25.12
N ALA A 130 -39.36 -5.74 -24.91
CA ALA A 130 -40.00 -7.05 -24.94
C ALA A 130 -41.02 -7.23 -23.81
N LEU A 131 -40.74 -6.72 -22.61
CA LEU A 131 -41.68 -6.71 -21.48
C LEU A 131 -42.89 -5.79 -21.76
N LEU A 132 -42.67 -4.59 -22.30
CA LEU A 132 -43.74 -3.69 -22.72
C LEU A 132 -44.61 -4.31 -23.82
N ASN A 133 -44.00 -4.97 -24.80
CA ASN A 133 -44.73 -5.69 -25.85
C ASN A 133 -45.52 -6.90 -25.28
N GLY A 134 -44.96 -7.60 -24.29
CA GLY A 134 -45.66 -8.68 -23.58
C GLY A 134 -46.83 -8.19 -22.72
N LEU A 135 -46.65 -7.07 -22.01
CA LEU A 135 -47.72 -6.42 -21.25
C LEU A 135 -48.78 -5.80 -22.16
N ALA A 136 -48.40 -5.26 -23.32
CA ALA A 136 -49.32 -4.77 -24.34
C ALA A 136 -50.17 -5.93 -24.90
N ALA A 137 -49.57 -7.09 -25.18
CA ALA A 137 -50.29 -8.29 -25.61
C ALA A 137 -51.26 -8.82 -24.54
N LEU A 138 -50.93 -8.71 -23.25
CA LEU A 138 -51.84 -9.01 -22.14
C LEU A 138 -52.97 -7.99 -22.02
N SER A 139 -52.70 -6.70 -22.27
CA SER A 139 -53.74 -5.66 -22.30
C SER A 139 -54.68 -5.80 -23.51
N GLU A 140 -54.17 -6.25 -24.66
CA GLU A 140 -54.97 -6.61 -25.83
C GLU A 140 -55.83 -7.85 -25.54
N TYR A 141 -55.29 -8.83 -24.80
CA TYR A 141 -56.06 -9.97 -24.32
C TYR A 141 -57.19 -9.55 -23.36
N ASP A 142 -56.95 -8.63 -22.42
CA ASP A 142 -57.98 -8.12 -21.51
C ASP A 142 -59.03 -7.27 -22.23
N ASN A 143 -58.63 -6.42 -23.18
CA ASN A 143 -59.56 -5.68 -24.05
C ASN A 143 -60.38 -6.61 -24.95
N TYR A 144 -59.77 -7.70 -25.44
CA TYR A 144 -60.46 -8.73 -26.23
C TYR A 144 -61.40 -9.58 -25.38
N LYS A 145 -61.03 -9.90 -24.13
CA LYS A 145 -61.91 -10.60 -23.18
C LYS A 145 -63.13 -9.76 -22.80
N ASN A 146 -62.96 -8.44 -22.73
CA ASN A 146 -64.05 -7.49 -22.53
C ASN A 146 -64.92 -7.32 -23.78
N SER A 147 -64.33 -7.30 -24.99
CA SER A 147 -65.10 -7.24 -26.24
C SER A 147 -65.83 -8.56 -26.56
N VAL A 148 -65.28 -9.71 -26.16
CA VAL A 148 -65.96 -11.02 -26.22
C VAL A 148 -67.13 -11.08 -25.23
N LYS A 149 -66.99 -10.50 -24.03
CA LYS A 149 -68.12 -10.32 -23.09
C LYS A 149 -69.21 -9.39 -23.63
N GLU A 150 -68.86 -8.33 -24.36
CA GLU A 150 -69.83 -7.45 -25.02
C GLU A 150 -70.45 -8.10 -26.29
N MET A 151 -69.74 -9.02 -26.95
CA MET A 151 -70.22 -9.74 -28.14
C MET A 151 -71.06 -10.99 -27.86
N GLU A 152 -71.19 -11.46 -26.61
CA GLU A 152 -72.22 -12.47 -26.25
C GLU A 152 -73.66 -12.00 -26.59
N ILE A 153 -73.84 -10.72 -26.96
CA ILE A 153 -75.11 -10.11 -27.35
C ILE A 153 -75.41 -10.23 -28.86
N ASN A 154 -74.45 -10.49 -29.76
CA ASN A 154 -74.72 -10.56 -31.21
C ASN A 154 -74.07 -11.76 -31.90
N LYS A 155 -74.88 -12.78 -32.23
CA LYS A 155 -74.51 -13.97 -33.00
C LYS A 155 -74.25 -13.65 -34.48
N ALA A 156 -73.09 -13.12 -34.82
CA ALA A 156 -72.53 -13.21 -36.17
C ALA A 156 -71.00 -13.20 -36.07
N ASN A 157 -70.34 -14.16 -36.73
CA ASN A 157 -68.88 -14.33 -36.87
C ASN A 157 -68.12 -15.11 -35.79
N LYS A 158 -68.69 -16.23 -35.31
CA LYS A 158 -67.98 -17.18 -34.44
C LYS A 158 -66.74 -17.82 -35.09
N ALA A 159 -66.78 -18.14 -36.39
CA ALA A 159 -65.70 -18.86 -37.07
C ALA A 159 -64.41 -18.04 -37.27
N GLU A 160 -64.54 -16.75 -37.60
CA GLU A 160 -63.39 -15.85 -37.81
C GLU A 160 -62.66 -15.51 -36.49
N VAL A 161 -63.41 -15.55 -35.39
CA VAL A 161 -62.92 -15.40 -34.00
C VAL A 161 -62.17 -16.65 -33.56
N GLU A 162 -62.66 -17.85 -33.90
CA GLU A 162 -62.02 -19.13 -33.58
C GLU A 162 -60.67 -19.30 -34.29
N GLU A 163 -60.57 -18.88 -35.57
CA GLU A 163 -59.31 -18.93 -36.33
C GLU A 163 -58.24 -17.98 -35.77
N LYS A 164 -58.65 -16.77 -35.35
CA LYS A 164 -57.75 -15.83 -34.66
C LYS A 164 -57.34 -16.32 -33.28
N PHE A 165 -58.22 -17.04 -32.57
CA PHE A 165 -57.91 -17.62 -31.26
C PHE A 165 -56.81 -18.68 -31.37
N ILE A 166 -56.94 -19.59 -32.34
CA ILE A 166 -55.93 -20.64 -32.62
C ILE A 166 -54.58 -20.01 -32.99
N SER A 167 -54.58 -18.96 -33.82
CA SER A 167 -53.36 -18.24 -34.21
C SER A 167 -52.64 -17.58 -33.01
N VAL A 168 -53.39 -17.04 -32.06
CA VAL A 168 -52.85 -16.41 -30.85
C VAL A 168 -52.33 -17.47 -29.88
N GLU A 169 -53.04 -18.59 -29.71
CA GLU A 169 -52.57 -19.72 -28.90
C GLU A 169 -51.27 -20.32 -29.42
N GLU A 170 -51.12 -20.48 -30.73
CA GLU A 170 -49.86 -20.96 -31.33
C GLU A 170 -48.69 -19.99 -31.10
N LYS A 171 -48.93 -18.68 -31.16
CA LYS A 171 -47.90 -17.67 -30.86
C LYS A 171 -47.49 -17.70 -29.39
N ILE A 172 -48.44 -17.87 -28.48
CA ILE A 172 -48.16 -18.03 -27.04
C ILE A 172 -47.34 -19.29 -26.79
N LYS A 173 -47.72 -20.41 -27.40
CA LYS A 173 -47.02 -21.69 -27.24
C LYS A 173 -45.58 -21.62 -27.78
N ASN A 174 -45.39 -21.08 -28.97
CA ASN A 174 -44.05 -20.90 -29.56
C ASN A 174 -43.16 -19.97 -28.71
N ASN A 175 -43.71 -18.89 -28.16
CA ASN A 175 -42.96 -18.00 -27.27
C ASN A 175 -42.63 -18.68 -25.93
N SER A 176 -43.53 -19.48 -25.37
CA SER A 176 -43.29 -20.30 -24.17
C SER A 176 -42.16 -21.31 -24.40
N GLU A 177 -42.18 -22.03 -25.52
CA GLU A 177 -41.13 -23.02 -25.84
C GLU A 177 -39.76 -22.36 -26.11
N GLN A 178 -39.73 -21.17 -26.70
CA GLN A 178 -38.49 -20.38 -26.84
C GLN A 178 -37.98 -19.86 -25.50
N LEU A 179 -38.87 -19.45 -24.59
CA LEU A 179 -38.53 -19.04 -23.22
C LEU A 179 -37.98 -20.22 -22.42
N ASP A 180 -38.58 -21.41 -22.51
CA ASP A 180 -38.08 -22.63 -21.87
C ASP A 180 -36.71 -23.06 -22.42
N LYS A 181 -36.51 -22.99 -23.75
CA LYS A 181 -35.19 -23.27 -24.35
C LYS A 181 -34.12 -22.27 -23.92
N LYS A 182 -34.47 -21.00 -23.73
CA LYS A 182 -33.54 -19.98 -23.22
C LYS A 182 -33.29 -20.14 -21.71
N ALA A 183 -34.31 -20.45 -20.93
CA ALA A 183 -34.20 -20.76 -19.50
C ALA A 183 -33.24 -21.93 -19.25
N LYS A 184 -33.37 -23.02 -20.03
CA LYS A 184 -32.44 -24.17 -20.02
C LYS A 184 -31.01 -23.82 -20.47
N LYS A 185 -30.84 -22.75 -21.26
CA LYS A 185 -29.51 -22.25 -21.67
C LYS A 185 -28.84 -21.42 -20.57
N THR A 186 -29.62 -20.75 -19.73
CA THR A 186 -29.17 -20.08 -18.49
C THR A 186 -28.95 -21.03 -17.31
N GLU A 187 -29.50 -22.25 -17.34
CA GLU A 187 -29.19 -23.31 -16.36
C GLU A 187 -27.73 -23.81 -16.43
N VAL A 188 -26.93 -23.39 -17.41
CA VAL A 188 -25.53 -23.80 -17.55
C VAL A 188 -24.58 -23.09 -16.57
N GLN A 189 -25.06 -22.22 -15.66
CA GLN A 189 -24.17 -21.54 -14.70
C GLN A 189 -24.71 -21.39 -13.27
N MET A 190 -25.47 -22.38 -12.81
CA MET A 190 -25.66 -22.64 -11.38
C MET A 190 -25.73 -24.16 -11.20
N TYR A 191 -24.58 -24.82 -11.11
CA TYR A 191 -24.55 -26.17 -10.54
C TYR A 191 -25.08 -26.05 -9.11
N LYS A 192 -26.33 -26.49 -8.89
CA LYS A 192 -26.77 -26.93 -7.57
C LYS A 192 -25.76 -27.96 -7.07
N LEU A 193 -25.35 -27.90 -5.81
CA LEU A 193 -24.50 -28.89 -5.11
C LEU A 193 -25.28 -30.20 -4.84
N THR A 194 -25.95 -30.71 -5.87
CA THR A 194 -26.87 -31.86 -5.94
C THR A 194 -28.31 -31.60 -5.48
N LYS A 195 -29.20 -32.51 -5.88
CA LYS A 195 -30.65 -32.29 -6.00
C LYS A 195 -31.44 -32.79 -4.78
N ASP A 196 -30.80 -33.50 -3.84
CA ASP A 196 -31.50 -34.35 -2.87
C ASP A 196 -30.89 -34.40 -1.43
N ASP A 197 -29.95 -33.52 -1.04
CA ASP A 197 -29.19 -33.67 0.24
C ASP A 197 -29.28 -32.51 1.25
N ASN A 198 -30.14 -31.50 1.05
CA ASN A 198 -30.29 -30.33 1.94
C ASN A 198 -28.97 -29.55 2.24
N GLY A 199 -27.85 -29.86 1.59
CA GLY A 199 -26.53 -29.29 1.89
C GLY A 199 -25.86 -29.83 3.15
N GLU A 200 -26.27 -31.00 3.66
CA GLU A 200 -25.64 -31.65 4.82
C GLU A 200 -24.47 -32.56 4.39
N ARG A 201 -23.33 -32.49 5.08
CA ARG A 201 -22.17 -33.38 4.89
C ARG A 201 -22.34 -34.67 5.70
N ILE A 202 -21.86 -35.80 5.18
CA ILE A 202 -21.88 -37.08 5.89
C ILE A 202 -20.72 -37.13 6.90
N TYR A 203 -21.02 -37.25 8.20
CA TYR A 203 -20.00 -37.37 9.24
C TYR A 203 -19.45 -38.79 9.36
N LEU A 204 -18.14 -38.95 9.12
CA LEU A 204 -17.42 -40.21 9.21
C LEU A 204 -16.77 -40.36 10.60
N THR A 205 -17.16 -41.39 11.34
CA THR A 205 -16.74 -41.62 12.73
C THR A 205 -15.74 -42.77 12.92
N GLU A 206 -15.49 -43.55 11.87
CA GLU A 206 -14.57 -44.70 11.88
C GLU A 206 -13.41 -44.45 10.89
N SER A 207 -12.39 -45.32 10.87
CA SER A 207 -11.29 -45.20 9.91
C SER A 207 -11.76 -45.50 8.47
N PHE A 208 -11.30 -44.72 7.50
CA PHE A 208 -11.67 -44.84 6.08
C PHE A 208 -10.51 -44.47 5.16
N ASP A 209 -10.57 -44.93 3.90
CA ASP A 209 -9.60 -44.58 2.84
C ASP A 209 -10.16 -43.48 1.93
N LEU A 210 -9.47 -42.34 1.87
CA LEU A 210 -9.84 -41.21 1.02
C LEU A 210 -9.92 -41.60 -0.46
N LEU A 211 -9.04 -42.50 -0.93
CA LEU A 211 -8.99 -42.90 -2.33
C LEU A 211 -10.16 -43.82 -2.71
N GLU A 212 -10.81 -44.45 -1.73
CA GLU A 212 -11.93 -45.39 -1.93
C GLU A 212 -13.31 -44.77 -1.71
N LEU A 213 -13.41 -43.62 -1.03
CA LEU A 213 -14.69 -42.95 -0.77
C LEU A 213 -15.56 -42.77 -2.03
N GLU A 214 -16.84 -43.11 -1.96
CA GLU A 214 -17.76 -42.87 -3.07
C GLU A 214 -17.96 -41.36 -3.31
N PRO A 215 -18.45 -40.94 -4.50
CA PRO A 215 -18.76 -39.54 -4.77
C PRO A 215 -19.78 -38.99 -3.78
N GLY A 216 -19.45 -37.86 -3.14
CA GLY A 216 -20.26 -37.27 -2.09
C GLY A 216 -19.51 -36.19 -1.28
N TYR A 217 -20.21 -35.61 -0.32
CA TYR A 217 -19.69 -34.59 0.60
C TYR A 217 -19.63 -35.18 2.01
N TYR A 218 -18.44 -35.15 2.60
CA TYR A 218 -18.17 -35.76 3.91
C TYR A 218 -17.49 -34.76 4.85
N GLU A 219 -17.51 -35.08 6.13
CA GLU A 219 -16.72 -34.44 7.17
C GLU A 219 -16.25 -35.50 8.19
N SER A 220 -15.12 -35.25 8.86
CA SER A 220 -14.55 -36.19 9.83
C SER A 220 -13.64 -35.49 10.83
N SER A 221 -13.62 -36.00 12.07
CA SER A 221 -12.57 -35.71 13.04
C SER A 221 -11.54 -36.85 13.18
N VAL A 222 -11.72 -37.93 12.42
CA VAL A 222 -10.84 -39.12 12.40
C VAL A 222 -9.86 -38.99 11.24
N GLU A 223 -8.60 -39.34 11.50
CA GLU A 223 -7.52 -39.34 10.51
C GLU A 223 -7.75 -40.44 9.45
N PRO A 224 -7.83 -40.10 8.15
CA PRO A 224 -8.07 -41.08 7.11
C PRO A 224 -6.80 -41.71 6.55
N ILE A 225 -6.95 -42.89 5.96
CA ILE A 225 -5.92 -43.57 5.21
C ILE A 225 -5.68 -42.83 3.89
N ASN A 226 -4.42 -42.78 3.44
CA ASN A 226 -3.96 -42.06 2.24
C ASN A 226 -4.18 -40.53 2.28
N ALA A 227 -4.28 -39.95 3.48
CA ALA A 227 -4.31 -38.50 3.66
C ALA A 227 -3.07 -37.82 3.07
N PRO A 228 -3.22 -36.60 2.48
CA PRO A 228 -2.07 -35.80 2.08
C PRO A 228 -1.20 -35.37 3.28
N ARG A 229 -1.76 -35.40 4.49
CA ARG A 229 -1.10 -35.00 5.73
C ARG A 229 -1.74 -35.66 6.95
N ASN A 230 -0.88 -36.01 7.91
CA ASN A 230 -1.29 -36.44 9.26
C ASN A 230 -1.51 -35.21 10.15
N THR A 231 -2.73 -35.01 10.64
CA THR A 231 -3.11 -33.89 11.52
C THR A 231 -4.34 -34.25 12.34
N SER A 232 -4.49 -33.65 13.52
CA SER A 232 -5.67 -33.75 14.38
C SER A 232 -6.77 -32.76 13.98
N ALA A 233 -6.62 -32.06 12.86
CA ALA A 233 -7.59 -31.08 12.38
C ALA A 233 -8.88 -31.75 11.88
N PHE A 234 -10.01 -31.08 12.10
CA PHE A 234 -11.29 -31.45 11.48
C PHE A 234 -11.19 -31.27 9.97
N ILE A 235 -11.62 -32.28 9.21
CA ILE A 235 -11.52 -32.30 7.75
C ILE A 235 -12.90 -32.30 7.10
N GLU A 236 -13.02 -31.52 6.03
CA GLU A 236 -14.12 -31.59 5.08
C GLU A 236 -13.61 -32.22 3.78
N ILE A 237 -14.39 -33.13 3.21
CA ILE A 237 -13.98 -33.92 2.04
C ILE A 237 -15.06 -33.84 0.96
N ASP A 238 -14.66 -33.46 -0.26
CA ASP A 238 -15.55 -33.45 -1.42
C ASP A 238 -15.02 -34.43 -2.46
N VAL A 239 -15.84 -35.43 -2.80
CA VAL A 239 -15.49 -36.45 -3.79
C VAL A 239 -16.38 -36.30 -5.01
N MET A 240 -15.76 -35.97 -6.14
CA MET A 240 -16.45 -35.81 -7.42
C MET A 240 -16.01 -36.90 -8.40
N LYS A 241 -16.95 -37.42 -9.18
CA LYS A 241 -16.67 -38.39 -10.25
C LYS A 241 -17.27 -37.91 -11.55
N ASN A 242 -16.41 -37.81 -12.56
CA ASN A 242 -16.78 -37.43 -13.91
C ASN A 242 -16.55 -38.61 -14.85
N THR A 243 -17.59 -38.98 -15.58
CA THR A 243 -17.50 -39.94 -16.69
C THR A 243 -17.60 -39.17 -17.99
N SER A 244 -16.55 -39.22 -18.79
CA SER A 244 -16.53 -38.64 -20.14
C SER A 244 -16.05 -39.69 -21.14
N GLY A 245 -16.17 -39.43 -22.45
CA GLY A 245 -15.70 -40.33 -23.50
C GLY A 245 -14.19 -40.69 -23.45
N SER A 246 -13.43 -40.12 -22.51
CA SER A 246 -11.99 -40.39 -22.28
C SER A 246 -11.69 -41.24 -21.02
N GLY A 247 -12.71 -41.76 -20.33
CA GLY A 247 -12.56 -42.61 -19.14
C GLY A 247 -13.16 -42.02 -17.85
N ILE A 248 -12.92 -42.70 -16.73
CA ILE A 248 -13.42 -42.31 -15.40
C ILE A 248 -12.37 -41.45 -14.70
N ARG A 249 -12.78 -40.26 -14.27
CA ARG A 249 -11.96 -39.34 -13.46
C ARG A 249 -12.64 -39.13 -12.13
N LYS A 250 -11.92 -39.36 -11.04
CA LYS A 250 -12.37 -39.05 -9.68
C LYS A 250 -11.44 -37.98 -9.09
N GLN A 251 -12.04 -36.95 -8.53
CA GLN A 251 -11.34 -35.85 -7.86
C GLN A 251 -11.76 -35.85 -6.39
N ILE A 252 -10.80 -35.69 -5.50
CA ILE A 252 -10.99 -35.63 -4.06
C ILE A 252 -10.42 -34.29 -3.60
N ILE A 253 -11.23 -33.47 -2.94
CA ILE A 253 -10.79 -32.23 -2.30
C ILE A 253 -10.84 -32.45 -0.80
N VAL A 254 -9.75 -32.14 -0.10
CA VAL A 254 -9.66 -32.24 1.36
C VAL A 254 -9.34 -30.86 1.93
N ASN A 255 -10.24 -30.31 2.74
CA ASN A 255 -10.06 -29.04 3.44
C ASN A 255 -9.81 -29.30 4.94
N TYR A 256 -8.64 -28.90 5.40
CA TYR A 256 -8.25 -28.96 6.82
C TYR A 256 -8.64 -27.65 7.52
N ASN A 257 -9.77 -27.65 8.22
CA ASN A 257 -10.44 -26.43 8.69
C ASN A 257 -9.58 -25.59 9.66
N TYR A 258 -8.87 -26.22 10.60
CA TYR A 258 -8.01 -25.48 11.54
C TYR A 258 -6.67 -25.07 10.95
N ASP A 259 -6.17 -25.84 9.98
CA ASP A 259 -4.85 -25.61 9.38
C ASP A 259 -4.91 -24.65 8.18
N LYS A 260 -6.11 -24.26 7.74
CA LYS A 260 -6.38 -23.38 6.58
C LYS A 260 -5.70 -23.86 5.28
N ARG A 261 -5.68 -25.17 5.06
CA ARG A 261 -5.05 -25.80 3.89
C ARG A 261 -6.04 -26.66 3.14
N VAL A 262 -6.00 -26.57 1.81
CA VAL A 262 -6.85 -27.36 0.92
C VAL A 262 -5.96 -28.17 -0.01
N PHE A 263 -6.27 -29.45 -0.19
CA PHE A 263 -5.56 -30.35 -1.09
C PHE A 263 -6.52 -30.93 -2.13
N ILE A 264 -6.01 -31.15 -3.34
CA ILE A 264 -6.71 -31.87 -4.40
C ILE A 264 -5.93 -33.11 -4.79
N GLY A 265 -6.63 -34.24 -4.83
CA GLY A 265 -6.14 -35.52 -5.32
C GLY A 265 -6.94 -35.93 -6.56
N ASN A 266 -6.27 -36.49 -7.55
CA ASN A 266 -6.94 -36.96 -8.78
C ASN A 266 -6.65 -38.44 -9.03
N ILE A 267 -7.69 -39.18 -9.40
CA ILE A 267 -7.62 -40.58 -9.84
C ILE A 267 -8.10 -40.63 -11.29
N HIS A 268 -7.26 -41.17 -12.17
CA HIS A 268 -7.55 -41.32 -13.59
C HIS A 268 -7.55 -42.80 -13.96
N ASN A 269 -8.71 -43.34 -14.37
CA ASN A 269 -8.89 -44.76 -14.70
C ASN A 269 -8.33 -45.71 -13.63
N GLY A 270 -8.59 -45.41 -12.35
CA GLY A 270 -8.13 -46.21 -11.20
C GLY A 270 -6.71 -45.90 -10.70
N SER A 271 -5.91 -45.12 -11.41
CA SER A 271 -4.57 -44.72 -10.95
C SER A 271 -4.59 -43.36 -10.24
N PHE A 272 -4.18 -43.32 -8.98
CA PHE A 272 -3.97 -42.08 -8.22
C PHE A 272 -2.76 -41.29 -8.76
N ARG A 273 -2.91 -39.97 -8.88
CA ARG A 273 -1.93 -39.07 -9.50
C ARG A 273 -1.18 -38.19 -8.50
N GLY A 274 -1.31 -38.46 -7.21
CA GLY A 274 -0.72 -37.67 -6.15
C GLY A 274 -1.64 -36.56 -5.66
N TRP A 275 -1.21 -35.95 -4.56
CA TRP A 275 -1.85 -34.79 -3.94
C TRP A 275 -1.18 -33.50 -4.40
N GLU A 276 -1.99 -32.47 -4.63
CA GLU A 276 -1.55 -31.10 -4.88
C GLU A 276 -2.20 -30.18 -3.84
N GLU A 277 -1.40 -29.40 -3.11
CA GLU A 277 -1.91 -28.39 -2.18
C GLU A 277 -2.40 -27.18 -2.98
N LEU A 278 -3.69 -26.86 -2.86
CA LEU A 278 -4.23 -25.59 -3.30
C LEU A 278 -3.75 -24.49 -2.36
N SER A 279 -2.58 -23.95 -2.67
CA SER A 279 -2.20 -22.65 -2.16
C SER A 279 -3.03 -21.58 -2.87
N PHE A 280 -3.81 -20.82 -2.11
CA PHE A 280 -4.23 -19.51 -2.59
C PHE A 280 -2.95 -18.67 -2.73
N LYS A 281 -2.34 -18.67 -3.91
CA LYS A 281 -1.56 -17.51 -4.34
C LYS A 281 -2.55 -16.37 -4.54
N SER A 282 -3.06 -15.82 -3.43
CA SER A 282 -3.68 -14.51 -3.48
C SER A 282 -2.67 -13.59 -4.17
N SER A 283 -3.11 -12.83 -5.16
CA SER A 283 -2.24 -11.87 -5.86
C SER A 283 -1.42 -11.09 -4.82
N THR A 284 -0.14 -10.82 -5.08
CA THR A 284 0.77 -9.97 -4.30
C THR A 284 0.07 -8.80 -3.59
N GLN A 285 -0.91 -8.17 -4.25
CA GLN A 285 -1.75 -7.11 -3.71
C GLN A 285 -2.43 -7.43 -2.36
N GLY A 286 -2.93 -8.65 -2.14
CA GLY A 286 -3.67 -9.00 -0.93
C GLY A 286 -2.81 -8.97 0.35
N PHE A 287 -1.63 -9.60 0.28
CA PHE A 287 -0.62 -9.55 1.35
C PHE A 287 -0.02 -8.16 1.52
N TYR A 288 0.18 -7.44 0.41
CA TYR A 288 0.66 -6.08 0.45
C TYR A 288 -0.31 -5.19 1.25
N GLU A 289 -1.59 -5.17 0.91
CA GLU A 289 -2.59 -4.33 1.60
C GLU A 289 -2.73 -4.71 3.08
N GLU A 290 -2.74 -6.00 3.43
CA GLU A 290 -2.83 -6.42 4.84
C GLU A 290 -1.60 -5.95 5.64
N THR A 291 -0.40 -6.23 5.14
CA THR A 291 0.85 -5.83 5.79
C THR A 291 0.96 -4.31 5.89
N LYS A 292 0.55 -3.60 4.83
CA LYS A 292 0.48 -2.14 4.77
C LYS A 292 -0.46 -1.59 5.85
N ASN A 293 -1.66 -2.15 5.97
CA ASN A 293 -2.64 -1.73 6.96
C ASN A 293 -2.17 -2.01 8.40
N ASN A 294 -1.50 -3.14 8.65
CA ASN A 294 -0.92 -3.45 9.95
C ASN A 294 0.18 -2.46 10.35
N LEU A 295 1.05 -2.11 9.41
CA LEU A 295 2.08 -1.09 9.59
C LEU A 295 1.47 0.28 9.83
N TYR A 296 0.46 0.67 9.05
CA TYR A 296 -0.29 1.91 9.23
C TYR A 296 -0.89 2.02 10.64
N ASN A 297 -1.60 0.99 11.10
CA ASN A 297 -2.22 0.96 12.42
C ASN A 297 -1.19 1.08 13.55
N THR A 298 -0.03 0.43 13.38
CA THR A 298 1.09 0.50 14.33
C THR A 298 1.60 1.94 14.48
N LEU A 299 1.77 2.64 13.37
CA LEU A 299 2.22 4.04 13.38
C LEU A 299 1.17 4.94 14.00
N VAL A 300 -0.10 4.82 13.61
CA VAL A 300 -1.21 5.60 14.17
C VAL A 300 -1.26 5.50 15.69
N SER A 301 -0.99 4.33 16.28
CA SER A 301 -0.98 4.19 17.75
C SER A 301 0.17 4.93 18.46
N ARG A 302 1.23 5.32 17.73
CA ARG A 302 2.44 5.97 18.27
C ARG A 302 2.54 7.45 17.86
N THR A 303 1.81 7.87 16.82
CA THR A 303 1.82 9.25 16.33
C THR A 303 1.22 10.21 17.34
N ASN A 304 1.99 11.24 17.70
CA ASN A 304 1.56 12.35 18.54
C ASN A 304 2.32 13.62 18.12
N LYS A 305 2.10 14.74 18.83
CA LYS A 305 2.71 16.04 18.50
C LYS A 305 4.24 16.09 18.60
N TYR A 306 4.87 15.13 19.26
CA TYR A 306 6.33 14.99 19.36
C TYR A 306 6.90 13.93 18.41
N SER A 307 6.04 13.36 17.56
CA SER A 307 6.44 12.30 16.64
C SER A 307 6.79 12.84 15.27
N LYS A 308 7.81 12.24 14.64
CA LYS A 308 8.08 12.38 13.21
C LYS A 308 8.33 11.01 12.62
N SER A 309 7.78 10.71 11.45
CA SER A 309 7.85 9.38 10.84
C SER A 309 8.34 9.46 9.40
N PHE A 310 9.31 8.63 9.04
CA PHE A 310 9.94 8.67 7.72
C PHE A 310 9.87 7.30 7.07
N VAL A 311 9.34 7.21 5.85
CA VAL A 311 9.51 6.00 5.03
C VAL A 311 10.96 5.94 4.60
N PHE A 312 11.62 4.81 4.83
CA PHE A 312 13.02 4.59 4.49
C PHE A 312 13.21 3.26 3.74
N ILE A 313 13.76 3.36 2.53
CA ILE A 313 14.13 2.24 1.68
C ILE A 313 15.57 2.44 1.20
N THR A 314 16.34 1.38 1.00
CA THR A 314 17.74 1.47 0.54
C THR A 314 18.10 0.27 -0.29
N ASP A 315 19.11 0.40 -1.15
CA ASP A 315 19.70 -0.72 -1.88
C ASP A 315 18.63 -1.51 -2.67
N THR A 316 17.80 -0.80 -3.42
CA THR A 316 16.80 -1.41 -4.31
C THR A 316 17.44 -2.05 -5.53
N HIS A 317 18.63 -1.59 -5.93
CA HIS A 317 19.44 -2.12 -7.02
C HIS A 317 18.63 -2.39 -8.29
N TYR A 318 17.72 -1.48 -8.64
CA TYR A 318 16.86 -1.65 -9.82
C TYR A 318 17.70 -1.85 -11.08
N ILE A 319 17.35 -2.89 -11.86
CA ILE A 319 17.90 -3.19 -13.17
C ILE A 319 16.74 -3.30 -14.13
N ARG A 320 16.73 -2.49 -15.18
CA ARG A 320 15.73 -2.56 -16.23
C ARG A 320 15.88 -3.88 -16.98
N ASN A 321 14.79 -4.63 -17.11
CA ASN A 321 14.77 -5.94 -17.76
C ASN A 321 15.78 -6.93 -17.14
N ALA A 322 15.87 -6.95 -15.79
CA ALA A 322 16.74 -7.85 -15.08
C ALA A 322 16.51 -9.32 -15.47
N TYR A 323 17.61 -10.08 -15.55
CA TYR A 323 17.55 -11.54 -15.62
C TYR A 323 17.84 -12.10 -14.23
N GLY A 324 16.90 -12.88 -13.69
CA GLY A 324 16.97 -13.40 -12.33
C GLY A 324 16.30 -12.50 -11.30
N LYS A 325 16.35 -12.93 -10.04
CA LYS A 325 15.60 -12.34 -8.92
C LYS A 325 16.17 -10.99 -8.44
N TYR A 326 17.49 -10.84 -8.46
CA TYR A 326 18.16 -9.62 -7.99
C TYR A 326 17.93 -8.42 -8.93
N GLY A 327 17.49 -7.29 -8.38
CA GLY A 327 17.24 -6.04 -9.10
C GLY A 327 16.01 -6.02 -10.01
N LEU A 328 15.29 -7.13 -10.13
CA LEU A 328 14.08 -7.24 -10.97
C LEU A 328 12.94 -6.35 -10.47
N ASN A 329 12.63 -6.42 -9.17
CA ASN A 329 11.50 -5.73 -8.56
C ASN A 329 11.89 -4.45 -7.81
N GLY A 330 13.13 -3.96 -7.94
CA GLY A 330 13.61 -2.77 -7.22
C GLY A 330 12.74 -1.51 -7.46
N LEU A 331 12.27 -1.30 -8.70
CA LEU A 331 11.34 -0.20 -8.99
C LEU A 331 9.95 -0.42 -8.38
N GLU A 332 9.49 -1.67 -8.28
CA GLU A 332 8.22 -2.01 -7.65
C GLU A 332 8.27 -1.77 -6.14
N HIS A 333 9.38 -2.10 -5.48
CA HIS A 333 9.57 -1.83 -4.06
C HIS A 333 9.56 -0.32 -3.76
N ILE A 334 10.09 0.50 -4.66
CA ILE A 334 9.97 1.97 -4.59
C ILE A 334 8.49 2.38 -4.71
N LYS A 335 7.72 1.81 -5.64
CA LYS A 335 6.27 2.08 -5.75
C LYS A 335 5.53 1.74 -4.47
N ASN A 336 5.82 0.56 -3.91
CA ASN A 336 5.22 0.07 -2.67
C ASN A 336 5.50 1.01 -1.49
N ALA A 337 6.73 1.47 -1.34
CA ALA A 337 7.08 2.42 -0.29
C ALA A 337 6.46 3.81 -0.55
N ILE A 338 6.36 4.25 -1.80
CA ILE A 338 5.70 5.52 -2.19
C ILE A 338 4.19 5.46 -1.97
N ASP A 339 3.52 4.36 -2.29
CA ASP A 339 2.10 4.15 -2.03
C ASP A 339 1.79 4.34 -0.54
N PHE A 340 2.63 3.79 0.34
CA PHE A 340 2.48 3.98 1.78
C PHE A 340 2.57 5.45 2.21
N THR A 341 3.43 6.25 1.58
CA THR A 341 3.53 7.68 1.90
C THR A 341 2.19 8.39 1.67
N ASN A 342 1.36 7.89 0.75
CA ASN A 342 0.10 8.52 0.40
C ASN A 342 -1.04 8.24 1.40
N GLU A 343 -0.82 7.38 2.40
CA GLU A 343 -1.75 7.12 3.51
C GLU A 343 -1.83 8.29 4.52
N GLY A 344 -0.93 9.28 4.43
CA GLY A 344 -1.09 10.57 5.11
C GLY A 344 -0.57 10.66 6.55
N ILE A 345 0.28 9.73 6.99
CA ILE A 345 0.74 9.61 8.39
C ILE A 345 2.26 9.75 8.59
N VAL A 346 3.01 10.02 7.52
CA VAL A 346 4.46 10.20 7.53
C VAL A 346 4.84 11.65 7.24
N ASP A 347 6.13 11.99 7.37
CA ASP A 347 6.66 13.33 7.16
C ASP A 347 7.65 13.41 5.98
N LEU A 348 8.32 12.29 5.64
CA LEU A 348 9.30 12.18 4.55
C LEU A 348 9.29 10.79 3.92
N PHE A 349 9.66 10.74 2.65
CA PHE A 349 10.19 9.56 2.00
C PHE A 349 11.71 9.71 1.84
N ILE A 350 12.48 8.68 2.16
CA ILE A 350 13.94 8.68 2.12
C ILE A 350 14.41 7.44 1.38
N HIS A 351 15.23 7.64 0.34
CA HIS A 351 16.01 6.56 -0.27
C HIS A 351 17.46 6.62 0.22
N GLY A 352 17.96 5.56 0.85
CA GLY A 352 19.30 5.47 1.47
C GLY A 352 20.46 5.40 0.48
N GLY A 353 20.20 5.14 -0.80
CA GLY A 353 21.19 5.06 -1.88
C GLY A 353 21.19 3.69 -2.53
N ASP A 354 21.97 3.51 -3.57
CA ASP A 354 21.97 2.31 -4.41
C ASP A 354 20.57 1.99 -4.94
N ILE A 355 19.97 3.02 -5.53
CA ILE A 355 18.65 3.01 -6.16
C ILE A 355 18.66 2.04 -7.34
N ILE A 356 19.73 2.09 -8.12
CA ILE A 356 19.97 1.23 -9.28
C ILE A 356 21.19 0.37 -9.03
N ASN A 357 21.33 -0.73 -9.78
CA ASN A 357 22.55 -1.52 -9.71
C ASN A 357 23.73 -0.89 -10.47
N GLY A 358 23.49 0.03 -11.40
CA GLY A 358 24.57 0.78 -12.06
C GLY A 358 25.47 0.00 -13.01
N LYS A 359 25.18 -1.30 -13.27
CA LYS A 359 25.98 -2.16 -14.16
C LYS A 359 25.71 -1.99 -15.65
N THR A 360 24.66 -1.28 -16.01
CA THR A 360 24.23 -1.14 -17.41
C THR A 360 24.95 0.04 -18.08
N ALA A 361 24.94 0.07 -19.42
CA ALA A 361 25.59 1.14 -20.17
C ALA A 361 25.02 2.54 -19.82
N PRO A 362 25.76 3.63 -20.07
CA PRO A 362 25.37 4.97 -19.62
C PRO A 362 23.99 5.46 -20.07
N SER A 363 23.52 5.07 -21.25
CA SER A 363 22.15 5.38 -21.70
C SER A 363 21.10 4.68 -20.83
N THR A 364 21.35 3.42 -20.46
CA THR A 364 20.43 2.58 -19.71
C THR A 364 20.37 2.97 -18.23
N TYR A 365 21.50 3.10 -17.53
CA TYR A 365 21.44 3.43 -16.11
C TYR A 365 20.86 4.83 -15.87
N LYS A 366 21.10 5.77 -16.79
CA LYS A 366 20.48 7.12 -16.73
C LYS A 366 18.97 7.05 -16.90
N GLN A 367 18.47 6.08 -17.65
CA GLN A 367 17.04 5.81 -17.80
C GLN A 367 16.47 5.11 -16.55
N GLU A 368 17.19 4.17 -15.96
CA GLU A 368 16.83 3.51 -14.70
C GLU A 368 16.69 4.53 -13.56
N LEU A 369 17.66 5.43 -13.39
CA LEU A 369 17.59 6.54 -12.43
C LEU A 369 16.36 7.43 -12.68
N LYS A 370 16.07 7.75 -13.94
CA LYS A 370 14.91 8.58 -14.31
C LYS A 370 13.60 7.91 -13.91
N GLU A 371 13.47 6.61 -14.13
CA GLU A 371 12.27 5.85 -13.78
C GLU A 371 12.02 5.83 -12.28
N CYS A 372 13.06 5.59 -11.47
CA CYS A 372 12.96 5.65 -10.02
C CYS A 372 12.57 7.06 -9.54
N VAL A 373 13.19 8.11 -10.09
CA VAL A 373 12.84 9.50 -9.74
C VAL A 373 11.41 9.87 -10.15
N ASP A 374 10.96 9.45 -11.32
CA ASP A 374 9.59 9.70 -11.77
C ASP A 374 8.56 8.99 -10.90
N GLU A 375 8.90 7.84 -10.33
CA GLU A 375 8.07 7.17 -9.33
C GLU A 375 8.07 7.93 -8.00
N MET A 376 9.26 8.32 -7.50
CA MET A 376 9.38 9.06 -6.24
C MET A 376 8.63 10.39 -6.25
N LYS A 377 8.53 11.06 -7.42
CA LYS A 377 7.72 12.28 -7.61
C LYS A 377 6.23 12.10 -7.32
N LYS A 378 5.73 10.87 -7.26
CA LYS A 378 4.33 10.59 -6.90
C LYS A 378 4.07 10.58 -5.40
N SER A 379 5.11 10.74 -4.57
CA SER A 379 4.89 10.93 -3.13
C SER A 379 4.16 12.25 -2.85
N ASN A 380 3.18 12.20 -1.97
CA ASN A 380 2.56 13.40 -1.41
C ASN A 380 3.44 14.13 -0.37
N TYR A 381 4.59 13.54 0.00
CA TYR A 381 5.51 14.07 1.00
C TYR A 381 6.87 14.39 0.40
N PRO A 382 7.69 15.24 1.07
CA PRO A 382 9.03 15.52 0.57
C PRO A 382 9.89 14.25 0.48
N VAL A 383 10.63 14.15 -0.62
CA VAL A 383 11.50 13.03 -0.97
C VAL A 383 12.96 13.44 -0.75
N ALA A 384 13.70 12.67 0.02
CA ALA A 384 15.15 12.78 0.15
C ALA A 384 15.83 11.54 -0.42
N ILE A 385 17.01 11.75 -1.01
CA ILE A 385 17.84 10.73 -1.64
C ILE A 385 19.28 10.91 -1.17
N CYS A 386 19.81 9.90 -0.49
CA CYS A 386 21.23 9.71 -0.29
C CYS A 386 21.85 9.11 -1.56
N LYS A 387 23.10 9.48 -1.86
CA LYS A 387 23.84 8.97 -3.02
C LYS A 387 24.58 7.69 -2.63
N GLY A 388 24.25 6.57 -3.27
CA GLY A 388 25.01 5.34 -3.19
C GLY A 388 26.11 5.24 -4.25
N ASN A 389 27.03 4.31 -4.06
CA ASN A 389 28.15 4.06 -4.96
C ASN A 389 27.70 3.54 -6.34
N HIS A 390 26.50 2.96 -6.45
CA HIS A 390 25.96 2.47 -7.72
C HIS A 390 25.23 3.55 -8.54
N ASP A 391 24.90 4.70 -7.94
CA ASP A 391 23.90 5.64 -8.49
C ASP A 391 24.40 6.61 -9.57
N TYR A 392 25.65 6.48 -10.03
CA TYR A 392 26.26 7.47 -10.94
C TYR A 392 27.18 6.87 -12.01
N GLY A 393 27.09 5.56 -12.24
CA GLY A 393 27.81 4.87 -13.32
C GLY A 393 29.23 4.42 -12.98
N LEU A 394 29.65 4.52 -11.72
CA LEU A 394 30.96 4.06 -11.29
C LEU A 394 31.10 2.54 -11.43
N TRP A 395 30.08 1.76 -11.06
CA TRP A 395 30.07 0.31 -11.24
C TRP A 395 30.33 -0.09 -12.70
N TYR A 396 29.55 0.48 -13.64
CA TYR A 396 29.74 0.21 -15.07
C TYR A 396 31.15 0.59 -15.52
N ASN A 397 31.66 1.75 -15.10
CA ASN A 397 32.99 2.21 -15.46
C ASN A 397 34.08 1.27 -14.94
N ASP A 398 34.00 0.86 -13.68
CA ASP A 398 34.95 -0.02 -13.01
C ASP A 398 35.10 -1.37 -13.73
N ASN A 399 34.00 -1.86 -14.31
CA ASN A 399 33.92 -3.13 -15.03
C ASN A 399 34.01 -2.99 -16.57
N ALA A 400 34.20 -1.78 -17.10
CA ALA A 400 34.32 -1.57 -18.54
C ALA A 400 35.69 -2.03 -19.05
N THR A 401 35.74 -2.55 -20.28
CA THR A 401 37.01 -2.92 -20.94
C THR A 401 37.96 -1.73 -21.09
N THR A 402 37.41 -0.51 -21.14
CA THR A 402 38.17 0.73 -21.15
C THR A 402 37.43 1.74 -20.26
N GLN A 403 38.06 2.10 -19.15
CA GLN A 403 37.52 3.08 -18.22
C GLN A 403 37.53 4.48 -18.86
N SER A 404 36.47 5.25 -18.62
CA SER A 404 36.31 6.61 -19.11
C SER A 404 35.44 7.42 -18.16
N THR A 405 35.88 8.62 -17.79
CA THR A 405 35.07 9.56 -16.99
C THR A 405 33.75 9.93 -17.67
N GLY A 406 33.64 9.79 -19.00
CA GLY A 406 32.38 9.97 -19.73
C GLY A 406 31.29 8.95 -19.40
N ASN A 407 31.65 7.82 -18.79
CA ASN A 407 30.70 6.82 -18.30
C ASN A 407 30.01 7.24 -16.99
N ILE A 408 30.62 8.17 -16.26
CA ILE A 408 30.25 8.54 -14.90
C ILE A 408 29.48 9.86 -14.94
N LEU A 409 28.37 9.97 -14.20
CA LEU A 409 27.70 11.25 -14.02
C LEU A 409 28.56 12.18 -13.18
N THR A 410 28.76 13.42 -13.66
CA THR A 410 29.35 14.46 -12.81
C THR A 410 28.42 14.79 -11.63
N GLN A 411 28.96 15.42 -10.59
CA GLN A 411 28.18 15.88 -9.44
C GLN A 411 26.94 16.68 -9.87
N ASP A 412 27.10 17.65 -10.76
CA ASP A 412 25.99 18.48 -11.27
C ASP A 412 24.95 17.67 -12.05
N GLN A 413 25.40 16.71 -12.86
CA GLN A 413 24.50 15.87 -13.64
C GLN A 413 23.70 14.91 -12.76
N TRP A 414 24.34 14.34 -11.73
CA TRP A 414 23.66 13.50 -10.75
C TRP A 414 22.65 14.32 -9.94
N TYR A 415 23.07 15.48 -9.39
CA TYR A 415 22.18 16.37 -8.65
C TYR A 415 20.96 16.80 -9.48
N ALA A 416 21.17 17.23 -10.73
CA ALA A 416 20.10 17.68 -11.61
C ALA A 416 19.03 16.60 -11.86
N ARG A 417 19.43 15.32 -11.84
CA ARG A 417 18.55 14.17 -12.04
C ARG A 417 17.87 13.74 -10.75
N MET A 418 18.65 13.60 -9.68
CA MET A 418 18.22 12.90 -8.47
C MET A 418 17.64 13.85 -7.42
N VAL A 419 18.33 14.95 -7.13
CA VAL A 419 18.00 15.80 -5.97
C VAL A 419 17.23 17.06 -6.37
N LYS A 420 17.60 17.70 -7.48
CA LYS A 420 16.96 18.93 -7.96
C LYS A 420 15.42 18.85 -8.05
N PRO A 421 14.78 17.74 -8.45
CA PRO A 421 13.32 17.64 -8.46
C PRO A 421 12.65 17.85 -7.09
N PHE A 422 13.38 17.68 -5.99
CA PHE A 422 12.86 17.73 -4.62
C PHE A 422 13.48 18.85 -3.77
N ALA A 423 14.49 19.55 -4.30
CA ALA A 423 15.35 20.48 -3.59
C ALA A 423 14.62 21.64 -2.88
N SER A 424 13.42 22.03 -3.30
CA SER A 424 12.66 23.11 -2.67
C SER A 424 12.20 22.77 -1.24
N ASN A 425 12.24 21.50 -0.84
CA ASN A 425 11.83 21.06 0.49
C ASN A 425 12.97 21.00 1.52
N PHE A 426 14.20 21.32 1.09
CA PHE A 426 15.44 21.11 1.84
C PHE A 426 16.34 22.35 1.79
N GLU A 427 17.15 22.49 2.82
CA GLU A 427 18.22 23.48 2.90
C GLU A 427 19.50 22.87 2.33
N HIS A 428 20.10 23.56 1.35
CA HIS A 428 21.30 23.13 0.65
C HIS A 428 22.48 24.05 0.97
N ASP A 429 23.69 23.50 0.89
CA ASP A 429 24.93 24.28 0.88
C ASP A 429 24.91 25.30 -0.27
N VAL A 430 24.87 26.59 0.05
CA VAL A 430 24.82 27.65 -0.95
C VAL A 430 26.10 27.73 -1.79
N ASN A 431 27.23 27.27 -1.25
CA ASN A 431 28.55 27.29 -1.88
C ASN A 431 28.84 26.00 -2.67
N ASN A 432 28.02 24.96 -2.50
CA ASN A 432 28.12 23.71 -3.24
C ASN A 432 26.75 23.02 -3.39
N ARG A 433 25.77 23.74 -3.95
CA ARG A 433 24.37 23.29 -3.99
C ARG A 433 24.15 21.91 -4.61
N THR A 434 25.05 21.50 -5.50
CA THR A 434 25.00 20.21 -6.20
C THR A 434 25.73 19.07 -5.48
N GLY A 435 26.30 19.31 -4.30
CA GLY A 435 27.14 18.35 -3.54
C GLY A 435 26.46 17.05 -3.11
N GLY A 436 25.13 16.96 -3.24
CA GLY A 436 24.36 15.75 -2.89
C GLY A 436 24.14 15.58 -1.38
N TYR A 437 24.41 16.61 -0.58
CA TYR A 437 24.16 16.69 0.85
C TYR A 437 23.31 17.93 1.18
N TYR A 438 22.42 17.79 2.16
CA TYR A 438 21.42 18.80 2.52
C TYR A 438 20.72 18.42 3.84
N TYR A 439 19.89 19.30 4.39
CA TYR A 439 19.08 18.98 5.57
C TYR A 439 17.66 19.52 5.49
N LYS A 440 16.81 19.04 6.40
CA LYS A 440 15.47 19.59 6.66
C LYS A 440 15.26 19.82 8.14
N ASP A 441 14.70 20.98 8.48
CA ASP A 441 14.31 21.31 9.83
C ASP A 441 12.80 21.11 10.05
N PHE A 442 12.47 20.44 11.14
CA PHE A 442 11.13 20.38 11.75
C PHE A 442 11.16 21.25 13.01
N LYS A 443 10.94 22.55 12.82
CA LYS A 443 11.08 23.58 13.85
C LYS A 443 10.08 23.41 15.00
N ASP A 444 8.90 22.87 14.71
CA ASP A 444 7.82 22.57 15.67
C ASP A 444 8.28 21.62 16.78
N VAL A 445 9.25 20.75 16.48
CA VAL A 445 9.79 19.74 17.40
C VAL A 445 11.31 19.84 17.58
N LYS A 446 11.93 20.92 17.08
CA LYS A 446 13.40 21.14 17.09
C LYS A 446 14.20 19.93 16.59
N LEU A 447 13.78 19.34 15.49
CA LEU A 447 14.48 18.23 14.84
C LEU A 447 15.12 18.69 13.54
N ARG A 448 16.40 18.36 13.34
CA ARG A 448 17.09 18.47 12.05
C ARG A 448 17.39 17.08 11.50
N VAL A 449 16.99 16.86 10.26
CA VAL A 449 17.27 15.64 9.49
C VAL A 449 18.34 15.97 8.45
N ILE A 450 19.52 15.36 8.54
CA ILE A 450 20.67 15.65 7.67
C ILE A 450 20.92 14.45 6.75
N PHE A 451 21.11 14.71 5.46
CA PHE A 451 21.47 13.73 4.45
C PHE A 451 22.92 13.97 4.04
N LEU A 452 23.78 13.00 4.33
CA LEU A 452 25.20 13.03 4.00
C LEU A 452 25.45 12.26 2.71
N ASN A 453 26.38 12.76 1.90
CA ASN A 453 26.87 12.09 0.71
C ASN A 453 28.19 11.39 1.02
N THR A 454 28.13 10.08 1.26
CA THR A 454 29.30 9.21 1.49
C THR A 454 29.92 8.68 0.19
N ALA A 455 29.34 9.03 -0.96
CA ALA A 455 29.90 8.82 -2.30
C ALA A 455 30.39 10.16 -2.89
N ASP A 456 30.91 11.04 -2.01
CA ASP A 456 31.53 12.33 -2.34
C ASP A 456 33.03 12.14 -2.58
N ILE A 457 33.32 11.44 -3.67
CA ILE A 457 34.67 11.00 -4.02
C ILE A 457 35.23 11.76 -5.22
N VAL A 458 36.55 11.90 -5.26
CA VAL A 458 37.27 12.39 -6.44
C VAL A 458 37.39 11.26 -7.46
N ILE A 459 36.95 11.48 -8.70
CA ILE A 459 37.04 10.49 -9.78
C ILE A 459 38.42 10.57 -10.44
N LYS A 460 39.24 9.54 -10.23
CA LYS A 460 40.59 9.38 -10.81
C LYS A 460 40.96 7.90 -10.99
N ASP A 461 42.09 7.63 -11.63
CA ASP A 461 42.59 6.26 -11.84
C ASP A 461 42.77 5.54 -10.49
N GLY A 462 42.30 4.28 -10.41
CA GLY A 462 42.37 3.45 -9.19
C GLY A 462 41.17 3.58 -8.25
N VAL A 463 40.25 4.51 -8.50
CA VAL A 463 38.97 4.60 -7.78
C VAL A 463 38.01 3.54 -8.31
N ASN A 464 37.50 2.71 -7.40
CA ASN A 464 36.55 1.63 -7.70
C ASN A 464 35.20 1.88 -7.00
N VAL A 465 34.21 1.05 -7.33
CA VAL A 465 32.85 1.19 -6.83
C VAL A 465 32.69 1.06 -5.31
N ASN A 466 33.67 0.52 -4.58
CA ASN A 466 33.62 0.42 -3.12
C ASN A 466 34.26 1.62 -2.41
N THR A 467 34.65 2.66 -3.15
CA THR A 467 35.30 3.85 -2.59
C THR A 467 34.26 4.79 -2.00
N HIS A 468 34.40 5.11 -0.70
CA HIS A 468 33.54 6.03 0.01
C HIS A 468 34.34 7.12 0.73
N ALA A 469 33.88 8.36 0.65
CA ALA A 469 34.50 9.49 1.32
C ALA A 469 33.51 10.64 1.51
N ILE A 470 33.90 11.58 2.37
CA ILE A 470 33.24 12.87 2.56
C ILE A 470 34.15 13.95 1.94
N GLY A 471 33.66 14.73 0.99
CA GLY A 471 34.44 15.79 0.37
C GLY A 471 34.72 16.94 1.32
N LYS A 472 35.80 17.68 1.06
CA LYS A 472 36.22 18.83 1.88
C LYS A 472 35.09 19.83 2.13
N LYS A 473 34.39 20.25 1.07
CA LYS A 473 33.30 21.23 1.16
C LYS A 473 32.14 20.71 2.04
N GLN A 474 31.84 19.42 1.94
CA GLN A 474 30.81 18.78 2.78
C GLN A 474 31.22 18.77 4.26
N MET A 475 32.48 18.46 4.56
CA MET A 475 33.01 18.47 5.92
C MET A 475 32.99 19.89 6.53
N GLU A 476 33.39 20.89 5.73
CA GLU A 476 33.33 22.31 6.12
C GLU A 476 31.89 22.78 6.35
N TRP A 477 30.97 22.48 5.44
CA TRP A 477 29.55 22.78 5.55
C TRP A 477 28.92 22.12 6.78
N LEU A 478 29.24 20.86 7.04
CA LEU A 478 28.69 20.13 8.18
C LEU A 478 29.07 20.82 9.50
N ALA A 479 30.35 21.16 9.67
CA ALA A 479 30.86 21.77 10.89
C ALA A 479 30.39 23.23 11.08
N ASN A 480 30.36 24.00 9.99
CA ASN A 480 30.18 25.44 10.06
C ASN A 480 28.73 25.90 9.82
N GLU A 481 27.88 25.04 9.27
CA GLU A 481 26.49 25.37 8.95
C GLU A 481 25.51 24.32 9.49
N ALA A 482 25.59 23.07 9.03
CA ALA A 482 24.54 22.08 9.28
C ALA A 482 24.45 21.63 10.75
N LEU A 483 25.55 21.63 11.50
CA LEU A 483 25.58 21.36 12.95
C LEU A 483 25.58 22.63 13.81
N LYS A 484 25.37 23.80 13.22
CA LYS A 484 25.19 25.06 13.95
C LYS A 484 23.71 25.34 14.17
N PHE A 485 23.39 25.64 15.42
CA PHE A 485 22.03 25.97 15.86
C PHE A 485 22.03 27.33 16.55
N SER A 486 20.94 28.09 16.36
CA SER A 486 20.75 29.39 17.01
C SER A 486 20.47 29.29 18.51
N GLU A 487 20.02 28.12 18.96
CA GLU A 487 19.69 27.82 20.36
C GLU A 487 19.94 26.33 20.67
N SER A 488 19.99 25.97 21.95
CA SER A 488 20.15 24.59 22.39
C SER A 488 18.85 23.78 22.34
N GLY A 489 18.97 22.46 22.48
CA GLY A 489 17.84 21.53 22.61
C GLY A 489 17.35 20.94 21.28
N TRP A 490 18.08 21.18 20.19
CA TRP A 490 17.83 20.52 18.92
C TRP A 490 18.21 19.04 18.98
N LYS A 491 17.48 18.23 18.20
CA LYS A 491 17.80 16.83 17.93
C LYS A 491 18.22 16.67 16.49
N VAL A 492 19.18 15.78 16.25
CA VAL A 492 19.74 15.54 14.92
C VAL A 492 19.68 14.06 14.61
N ILE A 493 19.16 13.72 13.43
CA ILE A 493 19.29 12.39 12.84
C ILE A 493 20.01 12.52 11.50
N THR A 494 20.94 11.61 11.21
CA THR A 494 21.71 11.62 9.97
C THR A 494 21.38 10.41 9.12
N PHE A 495 21.23 10.61 7.82
CA PHE A 495 21.07 9.56 6.82
C PHE A 495 22.27 9.58 5.89
N SER A 496 22.79 8.41 5.56
CA SER A 496 23.89 8.22 4.62
C SER A 496 23.73 6.88 3.91
N HIS A 497 24.47 6.68 2.81
CA HIS A 497 24.42 5.37 2.15
C HIS A 497 25.17 4.31 2.96
N ILE A 498 26.38 4.64 3.40
CA ILE A 498 27.19 3.81 4.30
C ILE A 498 27.34 4.49 5.66
N SER A 499 27.50 3.69 6.71
CA SER A 499 27.88 4.20 8.02
C SER A 499 29.34 4.69 8.06
N PHE A 500 29.68 5.54 9.03
CA PHE A 500 30.99 6.19 9.11
C PHE A 500 31.65 6.07 10.50
N PHE A 501 31.35 4.98 11.22
CA PHE A 501 32.01 4.67 12.49
C PHE A 501 33.45 4.16 12.27
N SER A 502 34.30 4.36 13.28
CA SER A 502 35.76 4.19 13.18
C SER A 502 36.22 2.73 13.11
N SER A 503 35.42 1.80 13.62
CA SER A 503 35.73 0.37 13.72
C SER A 503 35.17 -0.48 12.58
N ASP A 504 34.68 0.13 11.50
CA ASP A 504 34.14 -0.67 10.39
C ASP A 504 35.26 -1.32 9.56
N ILE A 505 35.37 -2.65 9.68
CA ILE A 505 36.42 -3.46 9.06
C ILE A 505 36.06 -3.83 7.61
N LYS A 506 34.78 -3.78 7.20
CA LYS A 506 34.35 -4.30 5.88
C LYS A 506 34.25 -3.23 4.79
N SER A 507 33.97 -1.96 5.12
CA SER A 507 33.92 -0.88 4.12
C SER A 507 34.00 0.48 4.81
N SER A 508 35.21 0.99 5.04
CA SER A 508 35.37 2.27 5.75
C SER A 508 35.21 3.46 4.80
N THR A 509 34.41 4.44 5.22
CA THR A 509 34.44 5.78 4.61
C THR A 509 35.77 6.43 4.97
N ILE A 510 36.60 6.75 3.98
CA ILE A 510 38.03 7.15 4.12
C ILE A 510 38.27 8.13 5.28
N ASN A 511 37.44 9.17 5.39
CA ASN A 511 37.53 10.21 6.40
C ASN A 511 36.24 10.33 7.24
N GLY A 512 35.42 9.27 7.27
CA GLY A 512 34.12 9.24 7.93
C GLY A 512 34.18 9.42 9.44
N TYR A 513 35.23 8.91 10.10
CA TYR A 513 35.37 9.04 11.56
C TYR A 513 35.41 10.49 12.06
N TYR A 514 35.80 11.45 11.20
CA TYR A 514 35.79 12.87 11.55
C TYR A 514 34.37 13.43 11.67
N VAL A 515 33.42 12.87 10.92
CA VAL A 515 31.99 13.16 11.09
C VAL A 515 31.54 12.74 12.49
N SER A 516 31.92 11.53 12.94
CA SER A 516 31.62 11.06 14.31
C SER A 516 32.21 11.98 15.37
N LYS A 517 33.44 12.47 15.19
CA LYS A 517 34.07 13.45 16.10
C LYS A 517 33.31 14.78 16.14
N LEU A 518 32.82 15.28 15.00
CA LEU A 518 31.99 16.49 14.96
C LEU A 518 30.66 16.29 15.67
N LEU A 519 29.98 15.17 15.44
CA LEU A 519 28.72 14.84 16.12
C LEU A 519 28.90 14.70 17.63
N LYS A 520 30.00 14.09 18.08
CA LYS A 520 30.35 14.00 19.49
C LYS A 520 30.60 15.39 20.09
N ALA A 521 31.39 16.23 19.44
CA ALA A 521 31.64 17.58 19.91
C ALA A 521 30.34 18.40 19.99
N MET A 522 29.40 18.20 19.06
CA MET A 522 28.07 18.82 19.10
C MET A 522 27.22 18.32 20.28
N ASN A 523 27.21 17.01 20.54
CA ASN A 523 26.52 16.41 21.68
C ASN A 523 27.02 16.97 23.02
N GLU A 524 28.34 17.09 23.15
CA GLU A 524 28.99 17.54 24.38
C GLU A 524 28.95 19.07 24.54
N GLY A 525 28.83 19.80 23.44
CA GLY A 525 28.92 21.26 23.39
C GLY A 525 30.35 21.77 23.55
N THR A 526 31.30 21.12 22.88
CA THR A 526 32.74 21.36 23.03
C THR A 526 33.36 22.03 21.80
N SER A 527 34.60 22.49 21.94
CA SER A 527 35.43 22.90 20.81
C SER A 527 35.97 21.70 20.04
N TYR A 528 36.13 21.85 18.72
CA TYR A 528 36.77 20.87 17.85
C TYR A 528 37.96 21.49 17.13
N ASN A 529 39.00 20.69 16.93
CA ASN A 529 40.15 21.00 16.08
C ASN A 529 40.52 19.72 15.33
N LEU A 530 40.13 19.62 14.07
CA LEU A 530 40.22 18.41 13.26
C LEU A 530 40.97 18.73 11.96
N THR A 531 41.99 17.92 11.66
CA THR A 531 42.76 18.04 10.42
C THR A 531 42.80 16.68 9.73
N GLY A 532 42.16 16.58 8.56
CA GLY A 532 42.29 15.44 7.66
C GLY A 532 43.46 15.64 6.71
N THR A 533 44.31 14.62 6.58
CA THR A 533 45.52 14.67 5.74
C THR A 533 45.51 13.63 4.63
N THR A 534 44.41 12.90 4.45
CA THR A 534 44.28 11.93 3.37
C THR A 534 44.19 12.68 2.05
N GLU A 535 45.04 12.29 1.09
CA GLU A 535 45.06 12.84 -0.27
C GLU A 535 43.63 12.91 -0.87
N ASP A 536 43.33 14.00 -1.56
CA ASP A 536 42.02 14.38 -2.13
C ASP A 536 40.93 14.79 -1.14
N TYR A 537 41.12 14.49 0.16
CA TYR A 537 40.13 14.70 1.21
C TYR A 537 40.71 15.52 2.38
N GLU A 538 41.72 16.35 2.11
CA GLU A 538 42.35 17.19 3.10
C GLU A 538 41.41 18.32 3.56
N PHE A 539 41.38 18.55 4.86
CA PHE A 539 40.65 19.66 5.45
C PHE A 539 41.29 20.08 6.77
N SER A 540 41.02 21.30 7.21
CA SER A 540 41.37 21.78 8.55
C SER A 540 40.20 22.57 9.10
N LEU A 541 39.68 22.12 10.25
CA LEU A 541 38.51 22.66 10.90
C LEU A 541 38.83 23.02 12.34
N ASN A 542 38.50 24.25 12.71
CA ASN A 542 38.56 24.73 14.08
C ASN A 542 37.25 25.45 14.40
N GLY A 543 36.66 25.15 15.55
CA GLY A 543 35.48 25.85 16.03
C GLY A 543 34.94 25.28 17.33
N SER A 544 33.73 25.67 17.69
CA SER A 544 33.03 25.15 18.87
C SER A 544 31.52 25.08 18.69
N PHE A 545 30.89 24.12 19.36
CA PHE A 545 29.43 24.02 19.43
C PHE A 545 28.94 24.60 20.76
N THR A 546 28.62 25.89 20.78
CA THR A 546 28.16 26.57 22.00
C THR A 546 26.71 26.23 22.36
N ASN A 547 25.85 26.05 21.35
CA ASN A 547 24.48 25.57 21.51
C ASN A 547 24.45 24.05 21.37
N LYS A 548 24.03 23.35 22.44
CA LYS A 548 24.00 21.89 22.47
C LYS A 548 22.84 21.34 21.64
N ALA A 549 23.12 20.30 20.87
CA ALA A 549 22.12 19.47 20.20
C ALA A 549 22.43 18.00 20.49
N LYS A 550 21.44 17.12 20.36
CA LYS A 550 21.58 15.68 20.57
C LYS A 550 21.45 14.93 19.25
N HIS A 551 22.51 14.25 18.84
CA HIS A 551 22.46 13.26 17.76
C HIS A 551 21.77 12.00 18.27
N LEU A 552 20.75 11.54 17.54
CA LEU A 552 19.94 10.37 17.90
C LEU A 552 20.56 9.10 17.33
N CYS A 553 20.79 9.08 16.03
CA CYS A 553 21.46 8.00 15.32
C CYS A 553 21.81 8.41 13.89
N ASN A 554 22.69 7.63 13.27
CA ASN A 554 22.84 7.54 11.83
C ASN A 554 22.10 6.31 11.31
N ILE A 555 21.34 6.48 10.23
CA ILE A 555 20.68 5.40 9.50
C ILE A 555 21.39 5.20 8.16
N ALA A 556 21.74 3.95 7.82
CA ALA A 556 22.46 3.60 6.60
C ALA A 556 22.00 2.26 5.98
N GLY A 557 22.48 1.98 4.75
CA GLY A 557 22.26 0.75 3.97
C GLY A 557 23.56 0.03 3.62
N HIS A 558 23.83 -0.23 2.34
CA HIS A 558 25.11 -0.71 1.78
C HIS A 558 25.55 -2.16 2.11
N TYR A 559 25.54 -2.58 3.38
CA TYR A 559 26.17 -3.87 3.77
C TYR A 559 25.38 -5.13 3.38
N HIS A 560 24.17 -4.98 2.85
CA HIS A 560 23.29 -6.07 2.40
C HIS A 560 23.29 -7.25 3.38
N ARG A 561 22.96 -6.98 4.64
CA ARG A 561 22.93 -7.98 5.70
C ARG A 561 21.85 -7.68 6.71
N TYR A 562 21.65 -8.61 7.64
CA TYR A 562 20.74 -8.44 8.76
C TYR A 562 20.99 -7.11 9.49
N GLU A 563 19.90 -6.50 9.95
CA GLU A 563 19.94 -5.21 10.64
C GLU A 563 20.85 -5.28 11.86
N TYR A 564 21.78 -4.33 11.97
CA TYR A 564 22.70 -4.30 13.09
C TYR A 564 22.94 -2.89 13.58
N PHE A 565 23.33 -2.81 14.84
CA PHE A 565 23.53 -1.59 15.58
C PHE A 565 24.97 -1.52 16.07
N VAL A 566 25.58 -0.35 15.95
CA VAL A 566 26.89 -0.05 16.51
C VAL A 566 26.80 1.23 17.31
N ASN A 567 27.38 1.24 18.51
CA ASN A 567 27.66 2.46 19.25
C ASN A 567 29.16 2.67 19.25
N ASP A 568 29.61 3.72 18.56
CA ASP A 568 31.01 4.08 18.44
C ASP A 568 31.20 5.49 19.02
N ASP A 569 31.96 5.56 20.10
CA ASP A 569 32.25 6.81 20.83
C ASP A 569 31.01 7.64 21.21
N GLY A 570 29.92 6.97 21.59
CA GLY A 570 28.66 7.62 21.98
C GLY A 570 27.77 8.04 20.81
N ILE A 571 28.16 7.72 19.57
CA ILE A 571 27.37 7.91 18.36
C ILE A 571 26.77 6.58 17.92
N LYS A 572 25.46 6.59 17.70
CA LYS A 572 24.68 5.40 17.33
C LYS A 572 24.57 5.27 15.83
N PHE A 573 24.86 4.10 15.30
CA PHE A 573 24.76 3.74 13.89
C PHE A 573 23.81 2.56 13.76
N ILE A 574 22.83 2.67 12.87
CA ILE A 574 21.87 1.63 12.58
C ILE A 574 21.94 1.35 11.10
N ASN A 575 22.25 0.10 10.78
CA ASN A 575 22.24 -0.34 9.41
C ASN A 575 20.97 -1.14 9.11
N LEU A 576 20.31 -0.79 8.01
CA LEU A 576 19.06 -1.40 7.62
C LEU A 576 19.24 -2.34 6.42
N LEU A 577 18.38 -3.36 6.39
CA LEU A 577 18.40 -4.39 5.36
C LEU A 577 18.05 -3.80 3.98
N HIS A 578 18.80 -4.24 2.97
CA HIS A 578 18.58 -3.90 1.56
C HIS A 578 17.19 -4.32 1.05
N SER A 579 16.66 -3.55 0.09
CA SER A 579 15.36 -3.81 -0.50
C SER A 579 15.42 -4.81 -1.66
N ALA A 580 16.53 -4.88 -2.41
CA ALA A 580 16.65 -5.81 -3.53
C ALA A 580 16.30 -7.25 -3.09
N CYS A 581 15.60 -7.97 -3.96
CA CYS A 581 15.20 -9.34 -3.68
C CYS A 581 16.45 -10.25 -3.76
N ALA A 582 17.15 -10.44 -2.65
CA ALA A 582 18.36 -11.24 -2.55
C ALA A 582 18.43 -11.92 -1.18
N ASP A 583 18.93 -13.17 -1.16
CA ASP A 583 19.22 -13.93 0.05
C ASP A 583 20.60 -14.60 -0.09
N LYS A 584 21.05 -15.28 0.97
CA LYS A 584 22.36 -15.96 1.01
C LYS A 584 22.62 -16.87 -0.20
N GLU A 585 21.59 -17.48 -0.79
CA GLU A 585 21.73 -18.34 -1.98
C GLU A 585 22.17 -17.56 -3.23
N SER A 586 21.84 -16.26 -3.30
CA SER A 586 22.30 -15.39 -4.38
C SER A 586 23.80 -15.10 -4.33
N GLY A 587 24.45 -15.27 -3.18
CA GLY A 587 25.84 -14.88 -2.95
C GLY A 587 26.08 -13.36 -2.93
N LEU A 588 25.01 -12.55 -3.00
CA LEU A 588 25.06 -11.09 -3.04
C LEU A 588 24.81 -10.44 -1.67
N THR A 589 24.36 -11.22 -0.69
CA THR A 589 23.98 -10.74 0.64
C THR A 589 24.35 -11.76 1.73
N GLU A 590 24.57 -11.29 2.95
CA GLU A 590 24.72 -12.13 4.15
C GLU A 590 23.37 -12.40 4.85
N ASP A 591 22.26 -11.95 4.28
CA ASP A 591 20.91 -12.15 4.82
C ASP A 591 20.45 -13.61 4.65
N GLU A 592 20.15 -14.26 5.77
CA GLU A 592 19.68 -15.65 5.80
C GLU A 592 18.16 -15.76 5.60
N SER A 593 17.43 -14.63 5.61
CA SER A 593 15.99 -14.65 5.40
C SER A 593 15.62 -14.89 3.94
N VAL A 594 14.74 -15.86 3.70
CA VAL A 594 14.33 -16.26 2.36
C VAL A 594 13.49 -15.14 1.74
N ARG A 595 13.92 -14.64 0.58
CA ARG A 595 13.19 -13.61 -0.19
C ARG A 595 12.43 -14.28 -1.33
N GLU A 596 11.10 -14.35 -1.32
CA GLU A 596 10.37 -15.06 -2.38
C GLU A 596 9.67 -14.10 -3.33
N LEU A 597 10.00 -14.14 -4.62
CA LEU A 597 9.34 -13.31 -5.63
C LEU A 597 7.82 -13.52 -5.62
N GLY A 598 7.08 -12.42 -5.68
CA GLY A 598 5.62 -12.44 -5.64
C GLY A 598 5.03 -12.70 -4.26
N THR A 599 5.81 -12.51 -3.19
CA THR A 599 5.35 -12.58 -1.80
C THR A 599 5.73 -11.29 -1.06
N VAL A 600 5.18 -11.06 0.13
CA VAL A 600 5.54 -9.89 0.94
C VAL A 600 7.03 -9.87 1.32
N THR A 601 7.68 -11.04 1.41
CA THR A 601 9.10 -11.12 1.79
C THR A 601 10.04 -10.75 0.64
N GLU A 602 9.55 -10.57 -0.58
CA GLU A 602 10.39 -10.05 -1.67
C GLU A 602 10.85 -8.62 -1.39
N ASP A 603 9.98 -7.85 -0.74
CA ASP A 603 10.17 -6.45 -0.42
C ASP A 603 10.83 -6.26 0.95
N SER A 604 11.49 -5.13 1.15
CA SER A 604 12.06 -4.73 2.43
C SER A 604 12.23 -3.21 2.44
N TRP A 605 11.44 -2.54 3.27
CA TRP A 605 11.59 -1.13 3.61
C TRP A 605 11.03 -0.89 5.02
N ASN A 606 11.20 0.33 5.52
CA ASN A 606 10.96 0.64 6.93
C ASN A 606 10.17 1.93 7.06
N VAL A 607 9.50 2.09 8.20
CA VAL A 607 9.07 3.39 8.69
C VAL A 607 9.82 3.67 9.98
N ILE A 608 10.64 4.72 9.94
CA ILE A 608 11.44 5.19 11.06
C ILE A 608 10.62 6.25 11.78
N SER A 609 10.09 5.91 12.96
CA SER A 609 9.32 6.84 13.78
C SER A 609 10.14 7.30 14.97
N LEU A 610 10.28 8.61 15.12
CA LEU A 610 10.90 9.26 16.24
C LEU A 610 9.84 9.64 17.26
N ASN A 611 10.08 9.37 18.53
CA ASN A 611 9.39 10.04 19.63
C ASN A 611 10.39 10.95 20.34
N LEU A 612 10.26 12.25 20.06
CA LEU A 612 11.21 13.25 20.53
C LEU A 612 10.94 13.68 21.98
N TYR A 613 9.91 13.17 22.64
CA TYR A 613 9.71 13.43 24.07
C TYR A 613 10.52 12.46 24.93
N ASN A 614 10.58 11.19 24.54
CA ASN A 614 11.23 10.13 25.32
C ASN A 614 12.48 9.53 24.65
N ASP A 615 12.98 10.16 23.59
CA ASP A 615 14.18 9.74 22.87
C ASP A 615 14.12 8.28 22.41
N LYS A 616 13.04 7.94 21.69
CA LYS A 616 12.90 6.62 21.07
C LYS A 616 12.89 6.69 19.56
N VAL A 617 13.60 5.76 18.94
CA VAL A 617 13.55 5.50 17.50
C VAL A 617 12.93 4.12 17.30
N TYR A 618 11.78 4.10 16.64
CA TYR A 618 11.10 2.89 16.22
C TYR A 618 11.42 2.65 14.75
N ILE A 619 11.77 1.42 14.40
CA ILE A 619 12.01 0.98 13.03
C ILE A 619 10.99 -0.11 12.77
N ASP A 620 9.87 0.26 12.15
CA ASP A 620 8.80 -0.67 11.81
C ASP A 620 8.99 -1.16 10.37
N LYS A 621 8.99 -2.47 10.19
CA LYS A 621 9.34 -3.12 8.92
C LYS A 621 8.11 -3.38 8.04
N PHE A 622 8.27 -3.19 6.73
CA PHE A 622 7.44 -3.82 5.70
C PHE A 622 8.25 -4.92 4.98
N GLY A 623 7.66 -6.10 4.82
CA GLY A 623 8.30 -7.22 4.12
C GLY A 623 9.33 -7.95 4.98
N SER A 624 10.49 -8.28 4.40
CA SER A 624 11.54 -9.04 5.10
C SER A 624 12.24 -8.23 6.18
N GLY A 625 12.63 -8.91 7.27
CA GLY A 625 13.28 -8.34 8.44
C GLY A 625 12.35 -8.22 9.66
N TYR A 626 12.82 -7.55 10.71
CA TYR A 626 12.09 -7.43 11.98
C TYR A 626 11.97 -5.97 12.40
N SER A 627 10.88 -5.66 13.11
CA SER A 627 10.71 -4.31 13.69
C SER A 627 11.49 -4.19 14.99
N ASN A 628 12.17 -3.06 15.17
CA ASN A 628 13.08 -2.81 16.30
C ASN A 628 12.78 -1.47 16.99
N VAL A 629 13.13 -1.36 18.27
CA VAL A 629 13.02 -0.10 19.03
C VAL A 629 14.37 0.19 19.70
N TYR A 630 14.86 1.40 19.50
CA TYR A 630 16.11 1.87 20.08
C TYR A 630 15.84 3.04 21.02
N GLU A 631 16.38 2.97 22.22
CA GLU A 631 16.56 4.14 23.07
C GLU A 631 17.78 4.89 22.56
N VAL A 632 17.67 6.19 22.30
CA VAL A 632 18.71 7.00 21.65
C VAL A 632 19.23 8.13 22.52
#